data_AF-A0A3D4EWD3-F1
#
_entry.id   AF-A0A3D4EWD3-F1
#
_cell.length_a   1.000
_cell.length_b   1.000
_cell.length_c   1.000
_cell.angle_alpha   90.00
_cell.angle_beta   90.00
_cell.angle_gamma   90.00
#
_symmetry.space_group_name_H-M   'P 1'
#
loop_
_entity.id
_entity.type
_entity.pdbx_description
1 polymer ?
#
loop_
_entity_poly.entity_id
_entity_poly.type
_entity_poly.pdbx_seq_one_letter_code
_entity_poly.pdbx_strand_id
1 'polypeptide(L)'
;MSETASSNRWIPFQCPTCFGLFRIKKNQVGRIGRCPVCNAAVQLSESEKPGVLDQAAISTNDNDDLLSRVAVAKEITSEHLRKEESGLKGRRRQYVGEEAGAMAWENEEASNEVSWKVVVSIVLTALVLLALSLVYYKNSGLNPMAGSSGPVIDREQADSWLDDIEKADRNTKQIEEGETAAKEVDNFEKFDNAEVERIIKNFVTAKSPAELKKYIRDSERVGPLLDRYYETVDYEEEGFEALDMTQMKYNGDIVTMLVQKADFLSSPIAVERVVNGEEESYQVDWESWVGFCDYTPEQMRTQKPDKPFLMRVLVKPTSYYNYDFSDDRKWRSLELESKDSIYSFLGYVKRDSEQDKRFRVMMKEVQSVACMVKVAYPTGSRAKDQVEILEILGDGWVQNRNKDNGND
;
A
#
# COMPACT_ATOMS: atom_id res chain seq x y z
N MET A 1 -3.51 -31.74 -37.90
CA MET A 1 -2.59 -30.61 -37.71
C MET A 1 -3.39 -29.53 -37.00
N SER A 2 -3.25 -29.42 -35.68
CA SER A 2 -3.92 -28.39 -34.89
C SER A 2 -2.84 -27.48 -34.34
N GLU A 3 -2.97 -26.21 -34.68
CA GLU A 3 -2.04 -25.13 -34.38
C GLU A 3 -1.57 -25.20 -32.92
N THR A 4 -0.25 -25.14 -32.74
CA THR A 4 0.41 -24.89 -31.46
C THR A 4 -0.04 -23.52 -30.95
N ALA A 5 -1.18 -23.49 -30.26
CA ALA A 5 -1.64 -22.32 -29.53
C ALA A 5 -0.50 -21.90 -28.59
N SER A 6 0.06 -20.71 -28.85
CA SER A 6 1.21 -20.15 -28.13
C SER A 6 1.08 -20.40 -26.63
N SER A 7 2.11 -21.02 -26.04
CA SER A 7 2.23 -21.30 -24.60
C SER A 7 2.07 -20.03 -23.74
N ASN A 8 2.27 -18.86 -24.34
CA ASN A 8 2.15 -17.55 -23.72
C ASN A 8 0.75 -16.89 -23.86
N ARG A 9 -0.26 -17.61 -24.37
CA ARG A 9 -1.62 -17.08 -24.47
C ARG A 9 -2.24 -16.88 -23.08
N TRP A 10 -2.74 -15.67 -22.82
CA TRP A 10 -3.53 -15.38 -21.62
C TRP A 10 -4.93 -15.98 -21.72
N ILE A 11 -5.37 -16.63 -20.66
CA ILE A 11 -6.72 -17.19 -20.48
C ILE A 11 -7.34 -16.62 -19.20
N PRO A 12 -8.65 -16.34 -19.21
CA PRO A 12 -9.35 -15.95 -17.98
C PRO A 12 -9.49 -17.18 -17.06
N PHE A 13 -9.30 -16.96 -15.76
CA PHE A 13 -9.49 -17.95 -14.71
C PHE A 13 -10.34 -17.34 -13.59
N GLN A 14 -11.24 -18.14 -13.02
CA GLN A 14 -12.10 -17.74 -11.91
C GLN A 14 -11.68 -18.49 -10.65
N CYS A 15 -11.37 -17.77 -9.58
CA CYS A 15 -11.04 -18.38 -8.29
C CYS A 15 -12.23 -19.16 -7.73
N PRO A 16 -12.10 -20.45 -7.37
CA PRO A 16 -13.19 -21.21 -6.76
C PRO A 16 -13.53 -20.74 -5.33
N THR A 17 -12.64 -20.01 -4.66
CA THR A 17 -12.83 -19.55 -3.27
C THR A 17 -13.52 -18.20 -3.18
N CYS A 18 -13.07 -17.20 -3.95
CA CYS A 18 -13.63 -15.84 -3.90
C CYS A 18 -14.40 -15.42 -5.16
N PHE A 19 -14.47 -16.28 -6.18
CA PHE A 19 -15.06 -16.00 -7.50
C PHE A 19 -14.44 -14.82 -8.27
N GLY A 20 -13.31 -14.28 -7.77
CA GLY A 20 -12.53 -13.25 -8.44
C GLY A 20 -11.99 -13.73 -9.79
N LEU A 21 -12.07 -12.86 -10.80
CA LEU A 21 -11.59 -13.12 -12.15
C LEU A 21 -10.18 -12.56 -12.32
N PHE A 22 -9.25 -13.39 -12.76
CA PHE A 22 -7.89 -12.98 -13.11
C PHE A 22 -7.40 -13.74 -14.34
N ARG A 23 -6.27 -13.33 -14.91
CA ARG A 23 -5.71 -13.96 -16.12
C ARG A 23 -4.50 -14.79 -15.76
N ILE A 24 -4.39 -15.97 -16.36
CA ILE A 24 -3.23 -16.86 -16.27
C ILE A 24 -2.73 -17.15 -17.68
N LYS A 25 -1.45 -17.51 -17.84
CA LYS A 25 -0.91 -17.98 -19.13
C LYS A 25 -1.24 -19.46 -19.33
N LYS A 26 -1.39 -19.91 -20.58
CA LYS A 26 -1.73 -21.30 -20.89
C LYS A 26 -0.71 -22.32 -20.34
N ASN A 27 0.57 -21.97 -20.28
CA ASN A 27 1.63 -22.80 -19.65
C ASN A 27 1.50 -22.95 -18.13
N GLN A 28 0.61 -22.18 -17.48
CA GLN A 28 0.37 -22.19 -16.04
C GLN A 28 -0.78 -23.14 -15.66
N VAL A 29 -1.53 -23.63 -16.65
CA VAL A 29 -2.59 -24.63 -16.45
C VAL A 29 -1.98 -25.93 -15.91
N GLY A 30 -2.60 -26.50 -14.89
CA GLY A 30 -2.18 -27.70 -14.17
C GLY A 30 -1.28 -27.44 -12.96
N ARG A 31 -0.79 -26.20 -12.78
CA ARG A 31 0.01 -25.81 -11.60
C ARG A 31 -0.88 -25.35 -10.44
N ILE A 32 -0.36 -25.45 -9.23
CA ILE A 32 -0.95 -24.83 -8.04
C ILE A 32 -0.36 -23.43 -7.94
N GLY A 33 -1.23 -22.42 -7.91
CA GLY A 33 -0.86 -21.01 -7.70
C GLY A 33 -1.71 -20.37 -6.61
N ARG A 34 -1.57 -19.06 -6.41
CA ARG A 34 -2.41 -18.31 -5.46
C ARG A 34 -3.29 -17.31 -6.19
N CYS A 35 -4.53 -17.15 -5.71
CA CYS A 35 -5.43 -16.15 -6.26
C CYS A 35 -4.93 -14.74 -5.90
N PRO A 36 -4.75 -13.82 -6.86
CA PRO A 36 -4.28 -12.46 -6.57
C PRO A 36 -5.30 -11.61 -5.80
N VAL A 37 -6.56 -12.04 -5.73
CA VAL A 37 -7.63 -11.30 -5.02
C VAL A 37 -7.74 -11.73 -3.55
N CYS A 38 -7.67 -13.03 -3.26
CA CYS A 38 -7.93 -13.55 -1.91
C CYS A 38 -6.79 -14.40 -1.32
N ASN A 39 -5.68 -14.54 -2.04
CA ASN A 39 -4.49 -15.30 -1.67
C ASN A 39 -4.71 -16.81 -1.41
N ALA A 40 -5.89 -17.34 -1.72
CA ALA A 40 -6.19 -18.77 -1.60
C ALA A 40 -5.38 -19.59 -2.61
N ALA A 41 -4.90 -20.77 -2.17
CA ALA A 41 -4.26 -21.74 -3.06
C ALA A 41 -5.30 -22.28 -4.06
N VAL A 42 -5.00 -22.19 -5.35
CA VAL A 42 -5.88 -22.59 -6.44
C VAL A 42 -5.14 -23.50 -7.40
N GLN A 43 -5.77 -24.62 -7.77
CA GLN A 43 -5.29 -25.44 -8.86
C GLN A 43 -5.83 -24.85 -10.17
N LEU A 44 -4.92 -24.43 -11.05
CA LEU A 44 -5.29 -23.77 -12.29
C LEU A 44 -5.72 -24.81 -13.34
N SER A 45 -6.99 -25.21 -13.36
CA SER A 45 -7.53 -26.03 -14.44
C SER A 45 -7.98 -25.17 -15.63
N GLU A 46 -7.88 -25.71 -16.83
CA GLU A 46 -8.52 -25.11 -18.00
C GLU A 46 -10.03 -25.29 -17.80
N SER A 47 -10.76 -24.19 -17.57
CA SER A 47 -12.22 -24.26 -17.62
C SER A 47 -12.60 -24.54 -19.07
N GLU A 48 -12.89 -25.80 -19.41
CA GLU A 48 -13.44 -26.12 -20.71
C GLU A 48 -14.82 -25.46 -20.86
N LYS A 49 -14.83 -24.39 -21.67
CA LYS A 49 -15.94 -23.74 -22.38
C LYS A 49 -16.64 -22.54 -21.69
N PRO A 50 -16.60 -21.34 -22.32
CA PRO A 50 -17.69 -20.37 -22.22
C PRO A 50 -18.83 -20.87 -23.11
N GLY A 51 -19.68 -21.76 -22.59
CA GLY A 51 -20.71 -22.40 -23.40
C GLY A 51 -21.52 -23.45 -22.65
N VAL A 52 -22.02 -23.13 -21.46
CA VAL A 52 -23.02 -23.95 -20.76
C VAL A 52 -24.10 -23.03 -20.20
N LEU A 53 -24.93 -22.49 -21.10
CA LEU A 53 -26.22 -21.91 -20.75
C LEU A 53 -27.39 -22.42 -21.63
N ASP A 54 -27.15 -23.36 -22.56
CA ASP A 54 -28.18 -23.72 -23.56
C ASP A 54 -28.50 -25.22 -23.72
N GLN A 55 -28.01 -26.11 -22.86
CA GLN A 55 -28.31 -27.56 -23.01
C GLN A 55 -28.63 -28.25 -21.69
N ALA A 56 -29.65 -27.76 -21.00
CA ALA A 56 -30.39 -28.52 -20.01
C ALA A 56 -31.87 -28.62 -20.41
N ALA A 57 -32.10 -29.08 -21.64
CA ALA A 57 -33.39 -29.62 -22.05
C ALA A 57 -33.12 -30.89 -22.86
N ILE A 58 -33.66 -32.00 -22.35
CA ILE A 58 -33.85 -33.29 -23.04
C ILE A 58 -32.61 -34.21 -23.07
N SER A 59 -32.48 -35.07 -22.07
CA SER A 59 -32.58 -36.53 -22.25
C SER A 59 -32.44 -37.26 -20.92
N THR A 60 -33.50 -37.98 -20.57
CA THR A 60 -33.64 -38.89 -19.42
C THR A 60 -33.02 -40.27 -19.70
N ASN A 61 -32.87 -41.07 -18.62
CA ASN A 61 -32.52 -42.50 -18.51
C ASN A 61 -31.03 -42.86 -18.59
N ASP A 62 -30.43 -43.70 -17.75
CA ASP A 62 -30.86 -44.48 -16.57
C ASP A 62 -29.60 -44.71 -15.72
N ASN A 63 -29.65 -44.49 -14.41
CA ASN A 63 -28.86 -45.23 -13.40
C ASN A 63 -29.26 -44.78 -11.99
N ASP A 64 -29.95 -45.69 -11.31
CA ASP A 64 -30.80 -45.50 -10.15
C ASP A 64 -30.05 -45.80 -8.83
N ASP A 65 -28.86 -45.20 -8.61
CA ASP A 65 -28.06 -45.49 -7.40
C ASP A 65 -27.33 -44.29 -6.76
N LEU A 66 -27.56 -43.05 -7.22
CA LEU A 66 -26.88 -41.86 -6.65
C LEU A 66 -27.79 -40.83 -5.97
N LEU A 67 -29.09 -41.13 -5.79
CA LEU A 67 -30.06 -40.21 -5.20
C LEU A 67 -30.26 -40.33 -3.67
N SER A 68 -29.49 -41.18 -2.98
CA SER A 68 -29.59 -41.31 -1.51
C SER A 68 -28.75 -40.30 -0.71
N ARG A 69 -28.06 -39.35 -1.36
CA ARG A 69 -27.16 -38.38 -0.68
C ARG A 69 -27.39 -36.90 -1.00
N VAL A 70 -28.47 -36.56 -1.71
CA VAL A 70 -28.84 -35.14 -1.90
C VAL A 70 -29.91 -34.77 -0.91
N ALA A 71 -29.62 -33.80 -0.04
CA ALA A 71 -30.61 -33.19 0.84
C ALA A 71 -31.67 -32.50 -0.03
N VAL A 72 -32.85 -33.12 -0.15
CA VAL A 72 -34.02 -32.51 -0.80
C VAL A 72 -34.57 -31.45 0.14
N ALA A 73 -34.62 -30.20 -0.34
CA ALA A 73 -35.29 -29.11 0.36
C ALA A 73 -36.78 -29.48 0.53
N LYS A 74 -37.23 -29.59 1.78
CA LYS A 74 -38.65 -29.76 2.09
C LYS A 74 -39.30 -28.38 2.06
N GLU A 75 -40.41 -28.24 1.33
CA GLU A 75 -41.17 -26.99 1.37
C GLU A 75 -41.66 -26.72 2.79
N ILE A 76 -41.22 -25.58 3.34
CA ILE A 76 -41.60 -25.11 4.66
C ILE A 76 -42.94 -24.38 4.52
N THR A 77 -44.00 -24.94 5.10
CA THR A 77 -45.30 -24.29 5.20
C THR A 77 -45.23 -23.04 6.09
N SER A 78 -46.00 -22.01 5.75
CA SER A 78 -46.00 -20.68 6.38
C SER A 78 -46.24 -20.64 7.90
N GLU A 79 -46.68 -21.74 8.52
CA GLU A 79 -46.82 -21.87 9.97
C GLU A 79 -45.50 -22.14 10.71
N HIS A 80 -44.52 -22.79 10.06
CA HIS A 80 -43.23 -23.09 10.67
C HIS A 80 -42.31 -21.86 10.78
N LEU A 81 -42.41 -20.93 9.82
CA LEU A 81 -41.65 -19.67 9.81
C LEU A 81 -41.99 -18.75 11.00
N ARG A 82 -43.25 -18.73 11.44
CA ARG A 82 -43.68 -17.86 12.56
C ARG A 82 -43.18 -18.32 13.93
N LYS A 83 -42.89 -19.61 14.11
CA LYS A 83 -42.40 -20.15 15.38
C LYS A 83 -40.89 -19.90 15.55
N GLU A 84 -40.14 -19.87 14.45
CA GLU A 84 -38.70 -19.61 14.44
C GLU A 84 -38.35 -18.11 14.56
N GLU A 85 -39.18 -17.21 14.01
CA GLU A 85 -39.02 -15.75 14.16
C GLU A 85 -39.19 -15.24 15.61
N SER A 86 -39.89 -15.99 16.47
CA SER A 86 -40.04 -15.64 17.88
C SER A 86 -38.81 -15.97 18.75
N GLY A 87 -37.92 -16.84 18.27
CA GLY A 87 -36.73 -17.30 18.99
C GLY A 87 -35.44 -16.50 18.69
N LEU A 88 -35.43 -15.64 17.68
CA LEU A 88 -34.22 -14.95 17.20
C LEU A 88 -34.12 -13.47 17.57
N LYS A 89 -35.02 -12.94 18.40
CA LYS A 89 -34.88 -11.60 19.00
C LYS A 89 -33.88 -11.63 20.16
N GLY A 90 -32.60 -11.76 19.84
CA GLY A 90 -31.56 -11.73 20.87
C GLY A 90 -30.15 -12.02 20.39
N ARG A 91 -29.68 -11.36 19.32
CA ARG A 91 -28.27 -10.99 19.03
C ARG A 91 -28.12 -10.66 17.55
N ARG A 92 -28.09 -9.36 17.21
CA ARG A 92 -27.48 -8.88 15.97
C ARG A 92 -26.49 -7.78 16.32
N ARG A 93 -25.20 -8.13 16.26
CA ARG A 93 -24.11 -7.16 16.03
C ARG A 93 -24.19 -6.80 14.56
N GLN A 94 -24.28 -5.51 14.27
CA GLN A 94 -24.33 -4.98 12.91
C GLN A 94 -22.90 -4.82 12.40
N TYR A 95 -22.53 -5.70 11.48
CA TYR A 95 -21.40 -5.57 10.57
C TYR A 95 -21.87 -4.67 9.42
N VAL A 96 -21.16 -3.60 9.13
CA VAL A 96 -21.37 -2.76 7.93
C VAL A 96 -20.08 -2.85 7.12
N GLY A 97 -20.18 -3.49 5.96
CA GLY A 97 -19.13 -3.51 4.96
C GLY A 97 -19.13 -2.21 4.14
N GLU A 98 -17.91 -1.78 3.86
CA GLU A 98 -17.41 -1.25 2.59
C GLU A 98 -18.42 -1.27 1.41
N GLU A 99 -18.86 -0.08 0.99
CA GLU A 99 -19.39 0.15 -0.36
C GLU A 99 -18.36 0.96 -1.15
N ALA A 100 -17.94 0.36 -2.27
CA ALA A 100 -17.22 1.00 -3.35
C ALA A 100 -18.04 2.16 -3.93
N GLY A 101 -17.33 3.22 -4.32
CA GLY A 101 -17.91 4.47 -4.77
C GLY A 101 -18.86 4.36 -5.97
N ALA A 102 -19.98 5.06 -5.86
CA ALA A 102 -20.70 5.63 -6.99
C ALA A 102 -20.83 7.14 -6.75
N MET A 103 -20.21 7.94 -7.62
CA MET A 103 -20.41 9.39 -7.66
C MET A 103 -21.83 9.71 -8.16
N ALA A 104 -22.54 10.63 -7.49
CA ALA A 104 -23.66 11.37 -8.05
C ALA A 104 -23.82 12.72 -7.32
N TRP A 105 -24.07 13.77 -8.11
CA TRP A 105 -24.06 15.20 -7.78
C TRP A 105 -25.31 15.66 -7.02
N GLU A 106 -25.14 16.77 -6.26
CA GLU A 106 -26.15 17.70 -5.70
C GLU A 106 -27.43 17.14 -5.05
N ASN A 107 -27.54 17.31 -3.72
CA ASN A 107 -28.70 17.95 -3.08
C ASN A 107 -28.35 18.35 -1.64
N GLU A 108 -28.44 19.64 -1.35
CA GLU A 108 -28.50 20.18 0.00
C GLU A 108 -29.83 19.78 0.66
N GLU A 109 -29.77 19.22 1.87
CA GLU A 109 -30.79 19.47 2.89
C GLU A 109 -30.08 19.77 4.21
N ALA A 110 -29.96 21.07 4.49
CA ALA A 110 -29.38 21.60 5.71
C ALA A 110 -30.25 21.25 6.93
N SER A 111 -29.65 20.61 7.93
CA SER A 111 -30.24 20.51 9.26
C SER A 111 -29.96 21.78 10.06
N ASN A 112 -31.03 22.49 10.39
CA ASN A 112 -31.02 23.75 11.13
C ASN A 112 -30.76 23.51 12.63
N GLU A 113 -29.50 23.35 13.03
CA GLU A 113 -29.07 23.67 14.39
C GLU A 113 -27.72 24.41 14.33
N VAL A 114 -27.79 25.74 14.20
CA VAL A 114 -26.61 26.59 14.20
C VAL A 114 -26.05 26.64 15.62
N SER A 115 -24.95 25.91 15.83
CA SER A 115 -24.17 25.94 17.08
C SER A 115 -23.89 27.38 17.52
N TRP A 116 -24.12 27.70 18.79
CA TRP A 116 -23.93 29.07 19.33
C TRP A 116 -22.52 29.63 19.09
N LYS A 117 -21.53 28.76 18.90
CA LYS A 117 -20.15 29.13 18.52
C LYS A 117 -20.06 29.74 17.13
N VAL A 118 -20.91 29.31 16.19
CA VAL A 118 -21.01 29.87 14.84
C VAL A 118 -21.64 31.26 14.89
N VAL A 119 -22.68 31.45 15.71
CA VAL A 119 -23.29 32.78 15.94
C VAL A 119 -22.28 33.74 16.57
N VAL A 120 -21.53 33.29 17.59
CA VAL A 120 -20.48 34.11 18.22
C VAL A 120 -19.34 34.43 17.25
N SER A 121 -18.95 33.47 16.40
CA SER A 121 -17.96 33.70 15.35
C SER A 121 -18.44 34.76 14.36
N ILE A 122 -19.66 34.63 13.82
CA ILE A 122 -20.23 35.60 12.87
C ILE A 122 -20.33 37.00 13.48
N VAL A 123 -20.74 37.11 14.76
CA VAL A 123 -20.81 38.39 15.47
C VAL A 123 -19.43 38.98 15.71
N LEU A 124 -18.42 38.18 16.05
CA LEU A 124 -17.03 38.64 16.20
C LEU A 124 -16.45 39.11 14.87
N THR A 125 -16.67 38.38 13.77
CA THR A 125 -16.22 38.79 12.44
C THR A 125 -16.90 40.08 12.00
N ALA A 126 -18.20 40.22 12.25
CA ALA A 126 -18.93 41.46 11.99
C ALA A 126 -18.37 42.63 12.80
N LEU A 127 -18.06 42.43 14.09
CA LEU A 127 -17.44 43.48 14.93
C LEU A 127 -16.02 43.84 14.50
N VAL A 128 -15.22 42.87 14.04
CA VAL A 128 -13.90 43.12 13.48
C VAL A 128 -14.00 43.91 12.17
N LEU A 129 -14.95 43.55 11.30
CA LEU A 129 -15.20 44.29 10.06
C LEU A 129 -15.75 45.70 10.32
N LEU A 130 -16.59 45.88 11.33
CA LEU A 130 -17.09 47.21 11.75
C LEU A 130 -15.98 48.05 12.38
N ALA A 131 -15.10 47.44 13.18
CA ALA A 131 -13.92 48.11 13.75
C ALA A 131 -12.92 48.49 12.64
N LEU A 132 -12.66 47.61 11.67
CA LEU A 132 -11.82 47.91 10.50
C LEU A 132 -12.47 48.98 9.62
N SER A 133 -13.79 48.96 9.45
CA SER A 133 -14.53 49.98 8.70
C SER A 133 -14.50 51.33 9.42
N LEU A 134 -14.59 51.36 10.74
CA LEU A 134 -14.45 52.58 11.55
C LEU A 134 -13.00 53.09 11.57
N VAL A 135 -12.00 52.22 11.59
CA VAL A 135 -10.58 52.60 11.42
C VAL A 135 -10.36 53.17 10.03
N TYR A 136 -10.94 52.57 9.00
CA TYR A 136 -10.91 53.07 7.63
C TYR A 136 -11.61 54.43 7.51
N TYR A 137 -12.79 54.60 8.11
CA TYR A 137 -13.55 55.85 8.08
C TYR A 137 -12.91 56.96 8.91
N LYS A 138 -12.28 56.63 10.03
CA LYS A 138 -11.56 57.57 10.89
C LYS A 138 -10.20 57.97 10.32
N ASN A 139 -9.53 57.08 9.60
CA ASN A 139 -8.37 57.42 8.78
C ASN A 139 -8.75 58.15 7.49
N SER A 140 -10.00 58.02 7.03
CA SER A 140 -10.59 58.81 5.93
C SER A 140 -11.21 60.11 6.45
N GLY A 141 -10.44 60.87 7.23
CA GLY A 141 -10.80 62.23 7.60
C GLY A 141 -10.79 63.13 6.37
N LEU A 142 -11.94 63.72 6.04
CA LEU A 142 -12.13 64.74 5.02
C LEU A 142 -11.10 65.88 5.14
N ASN A 143 -10.24 66.02 4.13
CA ASN A 143 -9.82 67.30 3.58
C ASN A 143 -9.79 67.17 2.04
N PRO A 144 -10.47 68.05 1.30
CA PRO A 144 -10.44 68.05 -0.16
C PRO A 144 -9.11 68.65 -0.64
N MET A 145 -8.62 68.14 -1.78
CA MET A 145 -7.41 68.57 -2.50
C MET A 145 -6.05 68.10 -1.91
N ALA A 146 -5.57 66.97 -2.41
CA ALA A 146 -4.21 66.81 -2.95
C ALA A 146 -4.12 65.41 -3.60
N GLY A 147 -3.67 65.35 -4.86
CA GLY A 147 -3.53 64.08 -5.58
C GLY A 147 -2.49 63.16 -4.95
N SER A 148 -2.81 61.88 -4.86
CA SER A 148 -1.84 60.79 -4.73
C SER A 148 -2.51 59.49 -5.20
N SER A 149 -1.95 58.92 -6.25
CA SER A 149 -2.28 57.63 -6.87
C SER A 149 -2.30 56.48 -5.85
N GLY A 150 -3.42 55.77 -5.75
CA GLY A 150 -3.44 54.43 -5.16
C GLY A 150 -2.72 53.42 -6.07
N PRO A 151 -2.20 52.30 -5.55
CA PRO A 151 -1.55 51.30 -6.38
C PRO A 151 -2.62 50.65 -7.24
N VAL A 152 -2.66 51.03 -8.52
CA VAL A 152 -3.39 50.29 -9.54
C VAL A 152 -2.60 49.00 -9.74
N ILE A 153 -3.11 47.87 -9.24
CA ILE A 153 -2.59 46.57 -9.65
C ILE A 153 -3.03 46.41 -11.09
N ASP A 154 -2.08 46.56 -11.99
CA ASP A 154 -2.26 46.33 -13.41
C ASP A 154 -2.58 44.86 -13.62
N ARG A 155 -3.82 44.59 -14.03
CA ARG A 155 -4.34 43.22 -14.23
C ARG A 155 -3.56 42.49 -15.31
N GLU A 156 -3.09 43.19 -16.35
CA GLU A 156 -2.28 42.59 -17.39
C GLU A 156 -0.89 42.21 -16.86
N GLN A 157 -0.33 43.00 -15.94
CA GLN A 157 0.93 42.67 -15.28
C GLN A 157 0.80 41.47 -14.34
N ALA A 158 -0.31 41.35 -13.63
CA ALA A 158 -0.59 40.20 -12.77
C ALA A 158 -0.79 38.91 -13.58
N ASP A 159 -1.53 38.98 -14.69
CA ASP A 159 -1.74 37.84 -15.59
C ASP A 159 -0.43 37.42 -16.28
N SER A 160 0.40 38.38 -16.70
CA SER A 160 1.75 38.11 -17.24
C SER A 160 2.66 37.41 -16.23
N TRP A 161 2.59 37.76 -14.94
CA TRP A 161 3.37 37.09 -13.91
C TRP A 161 2.91 35.65 -13.66
N LEU A 162 1.60 35.38 -13.76
CA LEU A 162 1.06 34.03 -13.66
C LEU A 162 1.51 33.15 -14.83
N ASP A 163 1.50 33.70 -16.05
CA ASP A 163 1.99 33.01 -17.25
C ASP A 163 3.49 32.70 -17.15
N ASP A 164 4.28 33.65 -16.62
CA ASP A 164 5.72 33.45 -16.38
C ASP A 164 6.00 32.37 -15.33
N ILE A 165 5.21 32.32 -14.25
CA ILE A 165 5.29 31.28 -13.21
C ILE A 165 4.93 29.92 -13.80
N GLU A 166 3.83 29.81 -14.56
CA GLU A 166 3.41 28.55 -15.18
C GLU A 166 4.45 28.05 -16.19
N LYS A 167 5.05 28.96 -16.97
CA LYS A 167 6.10 28.63 -17.92
C LYS A 167 7.39 28.20 -17.21
N ALA A 168 7.74 28.86 -16.11
CA ALA A 168 8.88 28.46 -15.28
C ALA A 168 8.67 27.07 -14.65
N ASP A 169 7.46 26.77 -14.16
CA ASP A 169 7.11 25.46 -13.60
C ASP A 169 7.18 24.35 -14.66
N ARG A 170 6.61 24.60 -15.86
CA ARG A 170 6.71 23.67 -16.99
C ARG A 170 8.15 23.42 -17.45
N ASN A 171 8.96 24.47 -17.52
CA ASN A 171 10.38 24.34 -17.88
C ASN A 171 11.15 23.56 -16.81
N THR A 172 10.90 23.86 -15.53
CA THR A 172 11.53 23.16 -14.40
C THR A 172 11.17 21.68 -14.44
N LYS A 173 9.89 21.36 -14.64
CA LYS A 173 9.41 19.99 -14.77
C LYS A 173 10.03 19.26 -15.96
N GLN A 174 10.13 19.90 -17.12
CA GLN A 174 10.80 19.30 -18.30
C GLN A 174 12.29 19.04 -18.06
N ILE A 175 12.99 19.94 -17.37
CA ILE A 175 14.40 19.76 -16.99
C ILE A 175 14.53 18.60 -16.01
N GLU A 176 13.70 18.54 -14.97
CA GLU A 176 13.69 17.47 -13.98
C GLU A 176 13.38 16.11 -14.61
N GLU A 177 12.36 16.02 -15.47
CA GLU A 177 12.03 14.81 -16.22
C GLU A 177 13.18 14.38 -17.14
N GLY A 178 13.80 15.33 -17.85
CA GLY A 178 14.94 15.07 -18.73
C GLY A 178 16.19 14.57 -17.99
N GLU A 179 16.54 15.20 -16.86
CA GLU A 179 17.66 14.76 -16.02
C GLU A 179 17.40 13.38 -15.39
N THR A 180 16.16 13.11 -14.98
CA THR A 180 15.77 11.82 -14.41
C THR A 180 15.88 10.72 -15.46
N ALA A 181 15.35 10.95 -16.67
CA ALA A 181 15.46 10.01 -17.78
C ALA A 181 16.92 9.74 -18.18
N ALA A 182 17.78 10.77 -18.22
CA ALA A 182 19.20 10.58 -18.50
C ALA A 182 19.90 9.74 -17.42
N LYS A 183 19.62 10.00 -16.14
CA LYS A 183 20.16 9.20 -15.02
C LYS A 183 19.67 7.75 -15.05
N GLU A 184 18.41 7.52 -15.42
CA GLU A 184 17.87 6.17 -15.58
C GLU A 184 18.54 5.41 -16.72
N VAL A 185 18.79 6.05 -17.86
CA VAL A 185 19.52 5.46 -19.00
C VAL A 185 20.98 5.14 -18.62
N ASP A 186 21.70 6.09 -18.01
CA ASP A 186 23.08 5.88 -17.55
C ASP A 186 23.18 4.72 -16.55
N ASN A 187 22.20 4.61 -15.65
CA ASN A 187 22.16 3.51 -14.70
C ASN A 187 21.76 2.20 -15.38
N PHE A 188 20.86 2.21 -16.35
CA PHE A 188 20.54 1.03 -17.14
C PHE A 188 21.78 0.47 -17.86
N GLU A 189 22.63 1.33 -18.42
CA GLU A 189 23.88 0.92 -19.07
C GLU A 189 24.93 0.37 -18.09
N LYS A 190 24.89 0.76 -16.82
CA LYS A 190 25.82 0.28 -15.78
C LYS A 190 25.51 -1.12 -15.26
N PHE A 191 24.28 -1.59 -15.37
CA PHE A 191 23.87 -2.88 -14.82
C PHE A 191 23.88 -3.95 -15.91
N ASP A 192 24.55 -5.06 -15.64
CA ASP A 192 24.41 -6.29 -16.41
C ASP A 192 23.06 -6.96 -16.06
N ASN A 193 22.02 -6.58 -16.80
CA ASN A 193 20.67 -7.06 -16.56
C ASN A 193 20.53 -8.59 -16.69
N ALA A 194 21.37 -9.25 -17.52
CA ALA A 194 21.34 -10.70 -17.65
C ALA A 194 21.89 -11.37 -16.39
N GLU A 195 22.94 -10.80 -15.81
CA GLU A 195 23.51 -11.26 -14.55
C GLU A 195 22.58 -10.99 -13.36
N VAL A 196 21.93 -9.81 -13.34
CA VAL A 196 20.89 -9.50 -12.35
C VAL A 196 19.76 -10.53 -12.40
N GLU A 197 19.26 -10.86 -13.60
CA GLU A 197 18.24 -11.90 -13.76
C GLU A 197 18.72 -13.26 -13.24
N ARG A 198 19.95 -13.64 -13.58
CA ARG A 198 20.56 -14.90 -13.13
C ARG A 198 20.62 -14.98 -11.61
N ILE A 199 21.06 -13.91 -10.94
CA ILE A 199 21.15 -13.85 -9.48
C ILE A 199 19.77 -13.92 -8.83
N ILE A 200 18.80 -13.13 -9.31
CA ILE A 200 17.44 -13.15 -8.77
C ILE A 200 16.83 -14.54 -8.92
N LYS A 201 16.95 -15.15 -10.11
CA LYS A 201 16.46 -16.50 -10.37
C LYS A 201 17.05 -17.50 -9.38
N ASN A 202 18.38 -17.50 -9.21
CA ASN A 202 19.05 -18.40 -8.28
C ASN A 202 18.64 -18.17 -6.83
N PHE A 203 18.40 -16.92 -6.44
CA PHE A 203 17.91 -16.57 -5.11
C PHE A 203 16.49 -17.12 -4.88
N VAL A 204 15.52 -16.84 -5.76
CA VAL A 204 14.12 -17.26 -5.54
C VAL A 204 13.89 -18.76 -5.75
N THR A 205 14.80 -19.46 -6.44
CA THR A 205 14.79 -20.93 -6.60
C THR A 205 15.78 -21.64 -5.68
N ALA A 206 16.38 -20.94 -4.71
CA ALA A 206 17.19 -21.58 -3.68
C ALA A 206 16.34 -22.62 -2.94
N LYS A 207 16.94 -23.74 -2.55
CA LYS A 207 16.23 -24.86 -1.88
C LYS A 207 16.36 -24.83 -0.38
N SER A 208 17.14 -23.89 0.15
CA SER A 208 17.35 -23.76 1.59
C SER A 208 17.82 -22.35 1.98
N PRO A 209 17.62 -21.96 3.25
CA PRO A 209 18.22 -20.76 3.83
C PRO A 209 19.74 -20.68 3.63
N ALA A 210 20.46 -21.81 3.68
CA ALA A 210 21.90 -21.87 3.45
C ALA A 210 22.30 -21.53 2.00
N GLU A 211 21.46 -21.87 1.02
CA GLU A 211 21.66 -21.49 -0.37
C GLU A 211 21.34 -20.01 -0.62
N LEU A 212 20.29 -19.47 0.01
CA LEU A 212 19.94 -18.05 -0.10
C LEU A 212 21.12 -17.15 0.28
N LYS A 213 21.82 -17.46 1.37
CA LYS A 213 22.95 -16.67 1.89
C LYS A 213 24.08 -16.42 0.90
N LYS A 214 24.17 -17.21 -0.17
CA LYS A 214 25.18 -17.04 -1.24
C LYS A 214 24.87 -15.86 -2.15
N TYR A 215 23.61 -15.40 -2.16
CA TYR A 215 23.12 -14.38 -3.08
C TYR A 215 22.67 -13.11 -2.36
N ILE A 216 22.76 -13.05 -1.02
CA ILE A 216 22.35 -11.87 -0.26
C ILE A 216 23.48 -10.89 -0.09
N ARG A 217 23.12 -9.62 0.03
CA ARG A 217 24.07 -8.57 0.40
C ARG A 217 24.39 -8.61 1.89
N ASP A 218 25.58 -8.13 2.26
CA ASP A 218 26.04 -8.09 3.65
C ASP A 218 25.92 -9.45 4.38
N SER A 219 26.31 -10.55 3.73
CA SER A 219 26.06 -11.92 4.25
C SER A 219 26.58 -12.14 5.69
N GLU A 220 27.68 -11.48 6.09
CA GLU A 220 28.19 -11.53 7.47
C GLU A 220 27.23 -10.95 8.51
N ARG A 221 26.51 -9.87 8.17
CA ARG A 221 25.54 -9.22 9.04
C ARG A 221 24.16 -9.84 8.93
N VAL A 222 23.72 -10.11 7.69
CA VAL A 222 22.35 -10.54 7.38
C VAL A 222 22.20 -12.05 7.56
N GLY A 223 23.26 -12.84 7.33
CA GLY A 223 23.24 -14.29 7.49
C GLY A 223 22.71 -14.76 8.85
N PRO A 224 23.18 -14.20 9.98
CA PRO A 224 22.62 -14.51 11.30
C PRO A 224 21.15 -14.09 11.51
N LEU A 225 20.69 -13.01 10.85
CA LEU A 225 19.29 -12.59 10.90
C LEU A 225 18.39 -13.55 10.12
N LEU A 226 18.89 -14.00 8.95
CA LEU A 226 18.24 -14.99 8.11
C LEU A 226 18.08 -16.32 8.83
N ASP A 227 19.11 -16.79 9.54
CA ASP A 227 19.01 -18.01 10.35
C ASP A 227 17.90 -17.90 11.40
N ARG A 228 17.92 -16.83 12.20
CA ARG A 228 16.91 -16.60 13.24
C ARG A 228 15.49 -16.51 12.67
N TYR A 229 15.33 -15.90 11.49
CA TYR A 229 14.03 -15.79 10.84
C TYR A 229 13.48 -17.18 10.48
N TYR A 230 14.27 -18.01 9.80
CA TYR A 230 13.86 -19.35 9.36
C TYR A 230 13.92 -20.43 10.47
N GLU A 231 14.35 -20.10 11.69
CA GLU A 231 14.07 -20.92 12.89
C GLU A 231 12.59 -20.89 13.28
N THR A 232 11.89 -19.80 12.94
CA THR A 232 10.48 -19.58 13.32
C THR A 232 9.50 -19.64 12.16
N VAL A 233 10.00 -19.42 10.94
CA VAL A 233 9.20 -19.39 9.72
C VAL A 233 9.60 -20.58 8.84
N ASP A 234 8.61 -21.37 8.44
CA ASP A 234 8.83 -22.49 7.52
C ASP A 234 9.36 -21.98 6.17
N TYR A 235 10.40 -22.64 5.67
CA TYR A 235 11.00 -22.30 4.39
C TYR A 235 10.24 -22.97 3.24
N GLU A 236 9.75 -22.16 2.31
CA GLU A 236 9.15 -22.62 1.05
C GLU A 236 9.91 -22.02 -0.14
N GLU A 237 10.11 -22.82 -1.20
CA GLU A 237 10.68 -22.33 -2.44
C GLU A 237 9.66 -21.42 -3.14
N GLU A 238 10.04 -20.16 -3.40
CA GLU A 238 9.16 -19.16 -4.05
C GLU A 238 8.96 -19.46 -5.54
N GLY A 239 10.02 -19.97 -6.18
CA GLY A 239 10.05 -20.25 -7.61
C GLY A 239 10.16 -18.99 -8.48
N PHE A 240 10.45 -19.21 -9.77
CA PHE A 240 10.70 -18.14 -10.74
C PHE A 240 9.91 -18.38 -12.02
N GLU A 241 9.18 -17.37 -12.49
CA GLU A 241 8.52 -17.39 -13.80
C GLU A 241 9.08 -16.31 -14.73
N ALA A 242 9.18 -15.05 -14.28
CA ALA A 242 9.70 -13.95 -15.07
C ALA A 242 10.13 -12.76 -14.22
N LEU A 243 10.96 -11.88 -14.79
CA LEU A 243 11.18 -10.52 -14.29
C LEU A 243 10.42 -9.51 -15.12
N ASP A 244 9.77 -8.57 -14.44
CA ASP A 244 9.23 -7.39 -15.09
C ASP A 244 10.33 -6.33 -15.24
N MET A 245 11.03 -6.40 -16.37
CA MET A 245 12.09 -5.44 -16.70
C MET A 245 11.55 -4.03 -16.99
N THR A 246 10.25 -3.88 -17.23
CA THR A 246 9.64 -2.58 -17.56
C THR A 246 9.44 -1.68 -16.34
N GLN A 247 9.44 -2.29 -15.14
CA GLN A 247 9.30 -1.61 -13.86
C GLN A 247 10.63 -1.50 -13.12
N MET A 248 11.76 -1.62 -13.82
CA MET A 248 13.07 -1.42 -13.21
C MET A 248 13.25 0.03 -12.80
N LYS A 249 13.66 0.24 -11.55
CA LYS A 249 14.07 1.55 -11.04
C LYS A 249 15.47 1.45 -10.48
N TYR A 250 16.32 2.37 -10.90
CA TYR A 250 17.71 2.45 -10.48
C TYR A 250 17.90 3.57 -9.46
N ASN A 251 18.63 3.29 -8.38
CA ASN A 251 18.97 4.25 -7.36
C ASN A 251 20.41 4.02 -6.88
N GLY A 252 21.36 4.70 -7.53
CA GLY A 252 22.78 4.47 -7.29
C GLY A 252 23.15 3.04 -7.67
N ASP A 253 23.72 2.31 -6.72
CA ASP A 253 24.11 0.90 -6.91
C ASP A 253 22.97 -0.09 -6.70
N ILE A 254 21.75 0.37 -6.42
CA ILE A 254 20.59 -0.51 -6.20
C ILE A 254 19.64 -0.45 -7.39
N VAL A 255 19.21 -1.61 -7.87
CA VAL A 255 18.08 -1.77 -8.80
C VAL A 255 16.90 -2.45 -8.09
N THR A 256 15.70 -1.92 -8.29
CA THR A 256 14.45 -2.51 -7.81
C THR A 256 13.55 -2.89 -8.98
N MET A 257 12.85 -4.02 -8.89
CA MET A 257 11.94 -4.51 -9.93
C MET A 257 10.90 -5.46 -9.34
N LEU A 258 9.98 -5.96 -10.16
CA LEU A 258 9.04 -7.00 -9.78
C LEU A 258 9.49 -8.36 -10.32
N VAL A 259 9.50 -9.38 -9.46
CA VAL A 259 9.66 -10.78 -9.84
C VAL A 259 8.31 -11.47 -9.80
N GLN A 260 7.94 -12.12 -10.90
CA GLN A 260 6.80 -13.04 -10.94
C GLN A 260 7.25 -14.41 -10.46
N LYS A 261 6.67 -14.86 -9.36
CA LYS A 261 6.99 -16.13 -8.70
C LYS A 261 6.19 -17.29 -9.30
N ALA A 262 6.45 -18.52 -8.84
CA ALA A 262 5.73 -19.71 -9.32
C ALA A 262 4.23 -19.71 -8.95
N ASP A 263 3.85 -18.97 -7.91
CA ASP A 263 2.46 -18.76 -7.50
C ASP A 263 1.71 -17.70 -8.33
N PHE A 264 2.38 -17.10 -9.32
CA PHE A 264 1.95 -16.03 -10.22
C PHE A 264 1.80 -14.65 -9.57
N LEU A 265 2.07 -14.53 -8.29
CA LEU A 265 2.12 -13.24 -7.61
C LEU A 265 3.44 -12.56 -7.97
N SER A 266 3.35 -11.24 -8.11
CA SER A 266 4.53 -10.39 -8.29
C SER A 266 4.97 -9.84 -6.94
N SER A 267 6.27 -9.89 -6.67
CA SER A 267 6.85 -9.32 -5.45
C SER A 267 7.98 -8.37 -5.82
N PRO A 268 8.09 -7.21 -5.14
CA PRO A 268 9.23 -6.32 -5.32
C PRO A 268 10.50 -6.99 -4.81
N ILE A 269 11.58 -6.87 -5.57
CA ILE A 269 12.91 -7.33 -5.21
C ILE A 269 13.92 -6.21 -5.46
N ALA A 270 14.91 -6.12 -4.58
CA ALA A 270 16.00 -5.15 -4.65
C ALA A 270 17.33 -5.89 -4.76
N VAL A 271 18.19 -5.42 -5.67
CA VAL A 271 19.51 -5.98 -5.95
C VAL A 271 20.54 -4.85 -5.91
N GLU A 272 21.60 -5.06 -5.15
CA GLU A 272 22.76 -4.16 -5.09
C GLU A 272 23.86 -4.67 -6.01
N ARG A 273 24.40 -3.76 -6.82
CA ARG A 273 25.62 -3.95 -7.59
C ARG A 273 26.81 -3.64 -6.69
N VAL A 274 27.69 -4.61 -6.52
CA VAL A 274 28.90 -4.50 -5.71
C VAL A 274 30.11 -4.56 -6.63
N VAL A 275 30.90 -3.50 -6.65
CA VAL A 275 32.11 -3.38 -7.47
C VAL A 275 33.35 -3.51 -6.58
N ASN A 276 34.13 -4.56 -6.80
CA ASN A 276 35.38 -4.81 -6.09
C ASN A 276 36.54 -4.80 -7.10
N GLY A 277 37.04 -3.60 -7.41
CA GLY A 277 38.06 -3.42 -8.44
C GLY A 277 37.46 -3.59 -9.85
N GLU A 278 37.92 -4.61 -10.58
CA GLU A 278 37.39 -4.96 -11.91
C GLU A 278 36.25 -6.00 -11.85
N GLU A 279 36.02 -6.62 -10.69
CA GLU A 279 34.95 -7.58 -10.51
C GLU A 279 33.66 -6.90 -10.08
N GLU A 280 32.59 -7.18 -10.83
CA GLU A 280 31.24 -6.78 -10.50
C GLU A 280 30.45 -8.01 -10.04
N SER A 281 29.69 -7.85 -8.97
CA SER A 281 28.79 -8.86 -8.47
C SER A 281 27.46 -8.25 -8.08
N TYR A 282 26.41 -9.07 -8.03
CA TYR A 282 25.07 -8.63 -7.70
C TYR A 282 24.55 -9.42 -6.50
N GLN A 283 23.93 -8.71 -5.57
CA GLN A 283 23.50 -9.27 -4.30
C GLN A 283 22.09 -8.77 -3.93
N VAL A 284 21.21 -9.68 -3.54
CA VAL A 284 19.81 -9.39 -3.20
C VAL A 284 19.72 -8.81 -1.78
N ASP A 285 18.91 -7.76 -1.60
CA ASP A 285 18.54 -7.28 -0.27
C ASP A 285 17.44 -8.19 0.32
N TRP A 286 17.86 -9.20 1.08
CA TRP A 286 16.94 -10.17 1.70
C TRP A 286 16.01 -9.52 2.73
N GLU A 287 16.47 -8.52 3.47
CA GLU A 287 15.66 -7.88 4.52
C GLU A 287 14.42 -7.18 3.94
N SER A 288 14.54 -6.49 2.81
CA SER A 288 13.41 -5.92 2.08
C SER A 288 12.58 -7.00 1.38
N TRP A 289 13.22 -8.07 0.88
CA TRP A 289 12.52 -9.20 0.27
C TRP A 289 11.54 -9.86 1.24
N VAL A 290 11.93 -10.16 2.47
CA VAL A 290 11.02 -10.77 3.46
C VAL A 290 10.23 -9.75 4.29
N GLY A 291 10.53 -8.45 4.16
CA GLY A 291 9.94 -7.43 5.04
C GLY A 291 10.40 -7.59 6.49
N PHE A 292 11.69 -7.89 6.69
CA PHE A 292 12.26 -8.24 7.98
C PHE A 292 11.98 -7.16 9.04
N CYS A 293 11.52 -7.60 10.21
CA CYS A 293 11.31 -6.80 11.41
C CYS A 293 12.06 -7.46 12.57
N ASP A 294 12.41 -6.70 13.62
CA ASP A 294 13.16 -7.23 14.77
C ASP A 294 12.40 -8.32 15.54
N TYR A 295 11.06 -8.31 15.45
CA TYR A 295 10.14 -9.25 16.07
C TYR A 295 9.14 -9.75 15.02
N THR A 296 8.60 -10.96 15.21
CA THR A 296 7.41 -11.39 14.45
C THR A 296 6.17 -10.64 14.93
N PRO A 297 5.11 -10.51 14.12
CA PRO A 297 3.86 -9.88 14.55
C PRO A 297 3.26 -10.48 15.84
N GLU A 298 3.36 -11.80 16.02
CA GLU A 298 2.90 -12.52 17.22
C GLU A 298 3.75 -12.16 18.44
N GLN A 299 5.08 -12.09 18.26
CA GLN A 299 6.01 -11.68 19.31
C GLN A 299 5.73 -10.23 19.72
N MET A 300 5.51 -9.31 18.77
CA MET A 300 5.16 -7.93 19.08
C MET A 300 3.90 -7.85 19.95
N ARG A 301 2.83 -8.58 19.57
CA ARG A 301 1.55 -8.57 20.31
C ARG A 301 1.64 -9.19 21.70
N THR A 302 2.54 -10.16 21.87
CA THR A 302 2.69 -10.92 23.11
C THR A 302 3.65 -10.25 24.08
N GLN A 303 4.84 -9.90 23.60
CA GLN A 303 5.92 -9.33 24.41
C GLN A 303 5.75 -7.83 24.65
N LYS A 304 5.10 -7.12 23.71
CA LYS A 304 4.91 -5.66 23.72
C LYS A 304 6.19 -4.89 24.07
N PRO A 305 7.23 -4.97 23.22
CA PRO A 305 8.52 -4.37 23.53
C PRO A 305 8.38 -2.85 23.71
N ASP A 306 8.80 -2.35 24.87
CA ASP A 306 8.78 -0.93 25.22
C ASP A 306 10.07 -0.19 24.82
N LYS A 307 11.07 -0.93 24.34
CA LYS A 307 12.28 -0.40 23.71
C LYS A 307 12.07 -0.24 22.21
N PRO A 308 12.69 0.77 21.57
CA PRO A 308 12.58 0.97 20.13
C PRO A 308 13.04 -0.26 19.33
N PHE A 309 12.25 -0.68 18.34
CA PHE A 309 12.55 -1.77 17.43
C PHE A 309 12.11 -1.46 15.99
N LEU A 310 12.74 -2.11 15.03
CA LEU A 310 12.54 -1.89 13.60
C LEU A 310 11.29 -2.61 13.06
N MET A 311 10.51 -1.89 12.26
CA MET A 311 9.47 -2.45 11.40
C MET A 311 9.62 -1.98 9.96
N ARG A 312 9.44 -2.91 9.01
CA ARG A 312 9.23 -2.63 7.58
C ARG A 312 7.74 -2.79 7.27
N VAL A 313 7.07 -1.67 7.00
CA VAL A 313 5.61 -1.63 6.90
C VAL A 313 5.14 -0.80 5.71
N LEU A 314 3.93 -1.10 5.25
CA LEU A 314 3.11 -0.21 4.44
C LEU A 314 2.29 0.66 5.38
N VAL A 315 2.37 1.98 5.21
CA VAL A 315 1.74 2.94 6.11
C VAL A 315 0.60 3.65 5.40
N LYS A 316 -0.57 3.64 6.03
CA LYS A 316 -1.79 4.27 5.54
C LYS A 316 -2.38 5.22 6.59
N PRO A 317 -2.99 6.35 6.20
CA PRO A 317 -3.73 7.18 7.13
C PRO A 317 -4.94 6.43 7.73
N THR A 318 -5.19 6.59 9.03
CA THR A 318 -6.40 6.07 9.68
C THR A 318 -6.87 7.03 10.79
N SER A 319 -7.99 6.71 11.44
CA SER A 319 -8.63 7.58 12.44
C SER A 319 -9.13 6.82 13.67
N TYR A 320 -8.40 5.80 14.11
CA TYR A 320 -8.69 5.08 15.34
C TYR A 320 -7.87 5.63 16.51
N TYR A 321 -8.54 5.92 17.64
CA TYR A 321 -7.93 6.50 18.84
C TYR A 321 -8.51 5.83 20.09
N ASN A 322 -7.66 5.23 20.92
CA ASN A 322 -8.05 4.58 22.17
C ASN A 322 -6.85 4.47 23.13
N TYR A 323 -7.11 4.11 24.39
CA TYR A 323 -6.10 3.86 25.42
C TYR A 323 -5.08 5.02 25.53
N ASP A 324 -3.78 4.69 25.41
CA ASP A 324 -2.64 5.59 25.51
C ASP A 324 -2.61 6.66 24.38
N PHE A 325 -3.38 6.42 23.31
CA PHE A 325 -3.48 7.27 22.12
C PHE A 325 -4.90 7.80 21.89
N SER A 326 -5.63 8.11 22.96
CA SER A 326 -7.02 8.58 22.88
C SER A 326 -7.20 10.05 22.47
N ASP A 327 -6.16 10.88 22.58
CA ASP A 327 -6.21 12.31 22.23
C ASP A 327 -5.85 12.54 20.76
N ASP A 328 -6.87 12.76 19.93
CA ASP A 328 -6.76 13.01 18.49
C ASP A 328 -6.14 14.37 18.12
N ARG A 329 -6.02 15.30 19.08
CA ARG A 329 -5.30 16.58 18.91
C ARG A 329 -3.81 16.43 19.20
N LYS A 330 -3.44 15.43 19.98
CA LYS A 330 -2.05 15.10 20.28
C LYS A 330 -1.47 14.13 19.27
N TRP A 331 -2.25 13.16 18.82
CA TRP A 331 -1.77 12.06 18.00
C TRP A 331 -2.36 12.10 16.59
N ARG A 332 -1.57 11.67 15.60
CA ARG A 332 -2.06 11.19 14.32
C ARG A 332 -1.97 9.67 14.30
N SER A 333 -3.08 9.04 13.94
CA SER A 333 -3.19 7.59 13.78
C SER A 333 -2.82 7.17 12.35
N LEU A 334 -2.05 6.10 12.24
CA LEU A 334 -1.57 5.49 11.01
C LEU A 334 -1.76 3.97 11.12
N GLU A 335 -2.23 3.33 10.06
CA GLU A 335 -2.22 1.87 9.96
C GLU A 335 -0.87 1.41 9.42
N LEU A 336 -0.28 0.41 10.07
CA LEU A 336 1.01 -0.19 9.73
C LEU A 336 0.77 -1.65 9.33
N GLU A 337 0.75 -1.91 8.04
CA GLU A 337 0.55 -3.26 7.50
C GLU A 337 1.88 -3.96 7.21
N SER A 338 1.93 -5.26 7.51
CA SER A 338 3.02 -6.13 7.07
C SER A 338 3.05 -6.27 5.55
N LYS A 339 4.18 -6.75 5.01
CA LYS A 339 4.39 -6.93 3.57
C LYS A 339 3.28 -7.72 2.87
N ASP A 340 2.80 -8.77 3.52
CA ASP A 340 1.76 -9.68 3.03
C ASP A 340 0.33 -9.22 3.37
N SER A 341 0.19 -8.08 4.06
CA SER A 341 -1.09 -7.55 4.55
C SER A 341 -1.88 -8.51 5.45
N ILE A 342 -1.22 -9.54 6.01
CA ILE A 342 -1.85 -10.49 6.95
C ILE A 342 -1.99 -9.86 8.34
N TYR A 343 -1.01 -9.03 8.72
CA TYR A 343 -0.97 -8.37 10.03
C TYR A 343 -1.00 -6.86 9.88
N SER A 344 -1.85 -6.20 10.67
CA SER A 344 -1.84 -4.75 10.80
C SER A 344 -1.71 -4.29 12.25
N PHE A 345 -1.02 -3.17 12.43
CA PHE A 345 -0.85 -2.47 13.70
C PHE A 345 -1.34 -1.03 13.54
N LEU A 346 -1.63 -0.38 14.66
CA LEU A 346 -1.93 1.04 14.72
C LEU A 346 -0.69 1.77 15.25
N GLY A 347 -0.07 2.54 14.36
CA GLY A 347 1.04 3.42 14.66
C GLY A 347 0.56 4.82 14.98
N TYR A 348 1.19 5.48 15.95
CA TYR A 348 0.87 6.84 16.32
C TYR A 348 2.10 7.73 16.30
N VAL A 349 1.97 8.91 15.68
CA VAL A 349 2.96 9.99 15.74
C VAL A 349 2.37 11.21 16.45
N LYS A 350 3.19 11.94 17.19
CA LYS A 350 2.74 13.22 17.79
C LYS A 350 2.48 14.22 16.67
N ARG A 351 1.35 14.91 16.71
CA ARG A 351 1.04 15.95 15.72
C ARG A 351 2.11 17.03 15.73
N ASP A 352 2.45 17.49 14.53
CA ASP A 352 3.46 18.50 14.25
C ASP A 352 4.89 18.13 14.68
N SER A 353 5.13 16.86 15.04
CA SER A 353 6.48 16.31 15.12
C SER A 353 7.12 16.21 13.74
N GLU A 354 8.43 15.97 13.71
CA GLU A 354 9.16 15.79 12.46
C GLU A 354 8.63 14.59 11.66
N GLN A 355 8.31 13.49 12.35
CA GLN A 355 7.71 12.30 11.77
C GLN A 355 6.33 12.62 11.18
N ASP A 356 5.49 13.37 11.90
CA ASP A 356 4.17 13.80 11.40
C ASP A 356 4.30 14.62 10.12
N LYS A 357 5.23 15.59 10.10
CA LYS A 357 5.49 16.41 8.91
C LYS A 357 5.98 15.56 7.74
N ARG A 358 6.95 14.67 7.95
CA ARG A 358 7.43 13.75 6.89
C ARG A 358 6.32 12.86 6.35
N PHE A 359 5.50 12.27 7.21
CA PHE A 359 4.35 11.48 6.79
C PHE A 359 3.32 12.28 5.99
N ARG A 360 3.04 13.54 6.38
CA ARG A 360 2.16 14.43 5.59
C ARG A 360 2.71 14.71 4.20
N VAL A 361 4.03 14.87 4.05
CA VAL A 361 4.67 15.07 2.76
C VAL A 361 4.63 13.78 1.93
N MET A 362 5.06 12.66 2.51
CA MET A 362 5.11 11.37 1.81
C MET A 362 3.74 10.88 1.34
N MET A 363 2.68 11.12 2.12
CA MET A 363 1.31 10.68 1.81
C MET A 363 0.43 11.77 1.19
N LYS A 364 1.02 12.85 0.64
CA LYS A 364 0.26 13.94 0.01
C LYS A 364 -0.54 13.47 -1.21
N GLU A 365 0.06 12.60 -2.03
CA GLU A 365 -0.48 12.17 -3.33
C GLU A 365 -0.69 10.66 -3.44
N VAL A 366 -0.29 9.90 -2.41
CA VAL A 366 -0.38 8.43 -2.37
C VAL A 366 -1.09 7.99 -1.11
N GLN A 367 -1.94 6.96 -1.24
CA GLN A 367 -2.75 6.43 -0.13
C GLN A 367 -1.96 5.50 0.81
N SER A 368 -0.83 4.97 0.35
CA SER A 368 0.03 4.06 1.10
C SER A 368 1.49 4.30 0.76
N VAL A 369 2.36 4.25 1.77
CA VAL A 369 3.82 4.39 1.59
C VAL A 369 4.57 3.26 2.29
N ALA A 370 5.51 2.63 1.59
CA ALA A 370 6.44 1.69 2.21
C ALA A 370 7.51 2.47 2.98
N CYS A 371 7.76 2.11 4.24
CA CYS A 371 8.83 2.74 5.02
C CYS A 371 9.42 1.80 6.08
N MET A 372 10.60 2.17 6.53
CA MET A 372 11.26 1.62 7.71
C MET A 372 11.05 2.57 8.89
N VAL A 373 10.44 2.07 9.96
CA VAL A 373 10.17 2.86 11.17
C VAL A 373 10.74 2.19 12.40
N LYS A 374 11.22 2.99 13.37
CA LYS A 374 11.37 2.51 14.74
C LYS A 374 10.11 2.80 15.52
N VAL A 375 9.60 1.78 16.18
CA VAL A 375 8.42 1.87 17.02
C VAL A 375 8.70 1.34 18.42
N ALA A 376 7.84 1.68 19.37
CA ALA A 376 7.81 1.05 20.68
C ALA A 376 6.38 0.98 21.21
N TYR A 377 6.09 0.00 22.04
CA TYR A 377 4.86 0.00 22.83
C TYR A 377 4.98 1.01 23.97
N PRO A 378 3.88 1.73 24.31
CA PRO A 378 3.83 2.47 25.56
C PRO A 378 4.13 1.55 26.75
N THR A 379 4.87 2.05 27.73
CA THR A 379 5.19 1.29 28.95
C THR A 379 3.91 0.81 29.63
N GLY A 380 3.76 -0.51 29.77
CA GLY A 380 2.55 -1.11 30.35
C GLY A 380 1.32 -1.08 29.43
N SER A 381 1.51 -0.97 28.11
CA SER A 381 0.43 -0.89 27.11
C SER A 381 -0.62 -2.00 27.29
N ARG A 382 -1.88 -1.56 27.30
CA ARG A 382 -3.05 -2.46 27.37
C ARG A 382 -3.33 -3.08 26.00
N ALA A 383 -3.24 -2.28 24.95
CA ALA A 383 -3.42 -2.72 23.57
C ALA A 383 -2.32 -3.71 23.17
N LYS A 384 -2.65 -4.61 22.23
CA LYS A 384 -1.67 -5.57 21.70
C LYS A 384 -1.06 -5.11 20.38
N ASP A 385 -1.59 -4.04 19.80
CA ASP A 385 -1.36 -3.66 18.40
C ASP A 385 -1.21 -2.16 18.22
N GLN A 386 -1.04 -1.40 19.31
CA GLN A 386 -0.86 0.05 19.27
C GLN A 386 0.55 0.41 19.69
N VAL A 387 1.26 1.10 18.81
CA VAL A 387 2.66 1.48 18.98
C VAL A 387 2.88 2.96 18.70
N GLU A 388 3.82 3.59 19.39
CA GLU A 388 4.31 4.92 19.04
C GLU A 388 5.39 4.77 17.97
N ILE A 389 5.28 5.55 16.89
CA ILE A 389 6.33 5.68 15.89
C ILE A 389 7.31 6.76 16.35
N LEU A 390 8.53 6.33 16.65
CA LEU A 390 9.57 7.17 17.22
C LEU A 390 10.46 7.79 16.14
N GLU A 391 10.72 7.04 15.06
CA GLU A 391 11.67 7.44 14.02
C GLU A 391 11.27 6.86 12.66
N ILE A 392 11.51 7.62 11.59
CA ILE A 392 11.41 7.16 10.19
C ILE A 392 12.84 7.02 9.68
N LEU A 393 13.29 5.79 9.48
CA LEU A 393 14.66 5.47 9.10
C LEU A 393 14.92 5.61 7.60
N GLY A 394 13.89 5.45 6.78
CA GLY A 394 14.04 5.54 5.34
C GLY A 394 12.71 5.51 4.61
N ASP A 395 12.72 6.15 3.45
CA ASP A 395 11.61 6.14 2.50
C ASP A 395 11.78 4.86 1.66
N GLY A 396 10.91 3.86 1.83
CA GLY A 396 11.07 2.50 1.31
C GLY A 396 11.66 1.49 2.31
N TRP A 397 11.92 0.26 1.84
CA TRP A 397 12.40 -0.87 2.67
C TRP A 397 13.87 -1.24 2.48
N VAL A 398 14.55 -0.61 1.53
CA VAL A 398 15.97 -0.84 1.26
C VAL A 398 16.77 0.25 1.97
N GLN A 399 17.75 -0.15 2.78
CA GLN A 399 18.62 0.80 3.46
C GLN A 399 19.76 1.22 2.52
N ASN A 400 19.76 2.48 2.10
CA ASN A 400 20.79 3.02 1.20
C ASN A 400 21.94 3.63 2.02
N ARG A 401 22.94 2.81 2.31
CA ARG A 401 24.00 3.14 3.28
C ARG A 401 25.05 4.12 2.75
N ASN A 402 25.13 4.32 1.43
CA ASN A 402 26.07 5.27 0.83
C ASN A 402 25.70 6.74 1.08
N LYS A 403 24.44 7.04 1.47
CA LYS A 403 24.03 8.38 1.91
C LYS A 403 24.34 8.69 3.37
N ASP A 404 24.48 7.67 4.21
CA ASP A 404 24.67 7.85 5.66
C ASP A 404 26.13 8.21 6.02
N ASN A 405 27.10 7.93 5.14
CA ASN A 405 28.52 8.27 5.31
C ASN A 405 28.88 9.69 4.81
N GLY A 406 27.90 10.49 4.39
CA GLY A 406 28.11 11.84 3.83
C GLY A 406 27.85 12.99 4.80
N ASN A 407 27.49 12.70 6.06
CA ASN A 407 27.29 13.68 7.13
C ASN A 407 28.32 13.45 8.24
N ASP A 408 29.60 13.66 7.92
CA ASP A 408 30.65 13.95 8.91
C ASP A 408 31.30 15.30 8.58
#